data_AF-A0A495YRM9-F1
#
_entry.id   AF-A0A495YRM9-F1
#
_cell.length_a   1.000
_cell.length_b   1.000
_cell.length_c   1.000
_cell.angle_alpha   90.00
_cell.angle_beta   90.00
_cell.angle_gamma   90.00
#
_symmetry.space_group_name_H-M   'P 1'
#
loop_
_entity.id
_entity.type
_entity.pdbx_description
1 polymer ?
#
loop_
_entity_poly.entity_id
_entity_poly.type
_entity_poly.pdbx_seq_one_letter_code
_entity_poly.pdbx_strand_id
1 'polypeptide(L)'
;MQLQQLQAQLAELDRRIRAARRAEREAALMQVRQLVTNYALTAREIFGQGYSERAKLFTIGAKYRDPMTGATWSGRGRPPAWIAGRDRAAFLIRE
;
A
#
# COMPACT_ATOMS: atom_id res chain seq x y z
N MET A 1 -4.16 -11.24 -33.53
CA MET A 1 -4.71 -12.26 -32.61
C MET A 1 -3.73 -12.65 -31.48
N GLN A 2 -2.43 -12.84 -31.73
CA GLN A 2 -1.46 -13.23 -30.68
C GLN A 2 -1.22 -12.15 -29.59
N LEU A 3 -1.21 -10.87 -29.97
CA LEU A 3 -1.03 -9.76 -29.02
C LEU A 3 -2.13 -9.71 -27.95
N GLN A 4 -3.40 -9.89 -28.35
CA GLN A 4 -4.55 -9.90 -27.43
C GLN A 4 -4.47 -11.08 -26.45
N GLN A 5 -4.00 -12.23 -26.92
CA GLN A 5 -3.84 -13.42 -26.09
C GLN A 5 -2.71 -13.25 -25.04
N LEU A 6 -1.63 -12.54 -25.37
CA LEU A 6 -0.58 -12.20 -24.41
C LEU A 6 -1.05 -11.14 -23.40
N GLN A 7 -1.84 -10.17 -23.83
CA GLN A 7 -2.44 -9.16 -22.94
C GLN A 7 -3.42 -9.78 -21.94
N ALA A 8 -4.23 -10.76 -22.38
CA ALA A 8 -5.12 -11.49 -21.48
C ALA A 8 -4.36 -12.28 -20.41
N GLN A 9 -3.23 -12.92 -20.78
CA GLN A 9 -2.38 -13.63 -19.84
C GLN A 9 -1.73 -12.71 -18.80
N LEU A 10 -1.27 -11.52 -19.20
CA LEU A 10 -0.76 -10.52 -18.28
C LEU A 10 -1.84 -10.07 -17.28
N ALA A 11 -3.04 -9.75 -17.76
CA ALA A 11 -4.14 -9.31 -16.91
C ALA A 11 -4.53 -10.36 -15.85
N GLU A 12 -4.51 -11.64 -16.24
CA GLU A 12 -4.79 -12.75 -15.32
C GLU A 12 -3.66 -12.90 -14.29
N LEU A 13 -2.39 -12.85 -14.72
CA LEU A 13 -1.25 -12.89 -13.80
C LEU A 13 -1.27 -11.72 -12.81
N ASP A 14 -1.57 -10.50 -13.26
CA ASP A 14 -1.72 -9.32 -12.41
C ASP A 14 -2.86 -9.48 -11.40
N ARG A 15 -3.99 -10.08 -11.81
CA ARG A 15 -5.09 -10.39 -10.91
C ARG A 15 -4.65 -11.36 -9.82
N ARG A 16 -3.94 -12.43 -10.18
CA ARG A 16 -3.43 -13.44 -9.25
C ARG A 16 -2.40 -12.86 -8.30
N ILE A 17 -1.46 -12.04 -8.79
CA ILE A 17 -0.47 -11.36 -7.94
C ILE A 17 -1.14 -10.43 -6.94
N ARG A 18 -2.13 -9.64 -7.36
CA ARG A 18 -2.88 -8.75 -6.46
C ARG A 18 -3.70 -9.52 -5.43
N ALA A 19 -4.30 -10.63 -5.82
CA ALA A 19 -5.03 -11.49 -4.89
C ALA A 19 -4.09 -12.13 -3.85
N ALA A 20 -2.95 -12.67 -4.28
CA ALA A 20 -1.94 -13.24 -3.40
C ALA A 20 -1.41 -12.21 -2.40
N ARG A 21 -1.02 -11.01 -2.87
CA ARG A 21 -0.57 -9.93 -1.98
C ARG A 21 -1.60 -9.49 -0.95
N ARG A 22 -2.89 -9.51 -1.29
CA ARG A 22 -3.97 -9.21 -0.33
C ARG A 22 -4.07 -10.30 0.73
N ALA A 23 -4.10 -11.56 0.31
CA ALA A 23 -4.16 -12.70 1.23
C ALA A 23 -2.95 -12.74 2.18
N GLU A 24 -1.73 -12.52 1.67
CA GLU A 24 -0.51 -12.44 2.50
C GLU A 24 -0.58 -11.30 3.52
N ARG A 25 -1.08 -10.13 3.10
CA ARG A 25 -1.26 -8.98 3.99
C ARG A 25 -2.30 -9.24 5.07
N GLU A 26 -3.42 -9.87 4.72
CA GLU A 26 -4.47 -10.24 5.67
C GLU A 26 -3.95 -11.27 6.68
N ALA A 27 -3.19 -12.26 6.23
CA ALA A 27 -2.54 -13.23 7.10
C ALA A 27 -1.57 -12.55 8.08
N ALA A 28 -0.73 -11.63 7.60
CA ALA A 28 0.17 -10.85 8.45
C ALA A 28 -0.60 -9.99 9.47
N LEU A 29 -1.71 -9.36 9.07
CA LEU A 29 -2.55 -8.57 9.98
C LEU A 29 -3.21 -9.44 11.07
N MET A 30 -3.67 -10.64 10.72
CA MET A 30 -4.19 -11.58 11.70
C MET A 30 -3.12 -11.99 12.70
N GLN A 31 -1.91 -12.30 12.24
CA GLN A 31 -0.78 -12.64 13.11
C GLN A 31 -0.42 -11.50 14.06
N VAL A 32 -0.36 -10.26 13.56
CA VAL A 32 -0.13 -9.08 14.41
C VAL A 32 -1.25 -8.95 15.44
N ARG A 33 -2.52 -9.05 15.05
CA ARG A 33 -3.66 -8.97 16.00
C ARG A 33 -3.60 -10.05 17.09
N GLN A 34 -3.20 -11.27 16.73
CA GLN A 34 -2.99 -12.36 17.68
C GLN A 34 -1.87 -12.04 18.67
N LEU A 35 -0.71 -11.56 18.19
CA LEU A 35 0.40 -11.16 19.06
C LEU A 35 0.00 -10.01 20.00
N VAL A 36 -0.71 -9.01 19.49
CA VAL A 36 -1.22 -7.89 20.30
C VAL A 36 -2.12 -8.40 21.44
N THR A 37 -3.00 -9.35 21.14
CA THR A 37 -3.93 -9.92 22.12
C THR A 37 -3.20 -10.81 23.13
N ASN A 38 -2.33 -11.71 22.67
CA ASN A 38 -1.63 -12.69 23.51
C ASN A 38 -0.71 -12.03 24.55
N TYR A 39 -0.04 -10.94 24.16
CA TYR A 39 0.89 -10.22 25.02
C TYR A 39 0.29 -8.94 25.61
N ALA A 40 -1.03 -8.71 25.43
CA ALA A 40 -1.73 -7.50 25.85
C ALA A 40 -1.00 -6.20 25.47
N LEU A 41 -0.41 -6.17 24.26
CA LEU A 41 0.43 -5.06 23.80
C LEU A 41 -0.43 -3.84 23.54
N THR A 42 -0.01 -2.69 24.04
CA THR A 42 -0.68 -1.43 23.74
C THR A 42 -0.17 -0.85 22.41
N ALA A 43 -1.01 -0.05 21.75
CA ALA A 43 -0.59 0.69 20.54
C ALA A 43 0.67 1.54 20.78
N ARG A 44 0.89 2.00 22.01
CA ARG A 44 2.08 2.77 22.39
C ARG A 44 3.36 1.93 22.39
N GLU A 45 3.28 0.65 22.73
CA GLU A 45 4.42 -0.26 22.71
C GLU A 45 4.74 -0.74 21.29
N ILE A 46 3.72 -0.88 20.44
CA ILE A 46 3.87 -1.31 19.04
C ILE A 46 4.39 -0.16 18.15
N PHE A 47 3.85 1.05 18.34
CA PHE A 47 4.12 2.21 17.47
C PHE A 47 5.04 3.26 18.12
N GLY A 48 5.41 3.08 19.39
CA GLY A 48 6.28 3.98 20.15
C GLY A 48 5.61 5.29 20.62
N GLN A 49 6.36 6.08 21.40
CA GLN A 49 5.96 7.40 21.89
C GLN A 49 6.05 8.46 20.78
N GLY A 50 5.24 8.29 19.73
CA GLY A 50 5.11 9.18 18.58
C GLY A 50 3.75 9.08 17.88
N TYR A 51 2.81 8.34 18.47
CA TYR A 51 1.46 8.12 17.95
C TYR A 51 0.59 9.40 17.93
N SER A 52 1.06 10.52 18.50
CA SER A 52 0.23 11.69 18.79
C SER A 52 -0.14 12.56 17.58
N GLU A 53 0.68 12.66 16.52
CA GLU A 53 0.31 13.50 15.35
C GLU A 53 1.05 13.12 14.07
N ARG A 54 2.31 12.63 14.19
CA ARG A 54 3.07 12.12 13.05
C ARG A 54 2.55 10.78 12.54
N ALA A 55 2.02 9.92 13.41
CA ALA A 55 1.35 8.68 12.98
C ALA A 55 0.08 8.93 12.16
N LYS A 56 -0.63 10.07 12.36
CA LYS A 56 -1.72 10.50 11.46
C LYS A 56 -1.23 10.83 10.06
N LEU A 57 0.00 11.33 9.89
CA LEU A 57 0.61 11.53 8.56
C LEU A 57 0.85 10.20 7.82
N PHE A 58 1.08 9.11 8.56
CA PHE A 58 1.22 7.75 8.01
C PHE A 58 -0.11 6.98 7.91
N THR A 59 -1.12 7.38 8.68
CA THR A 59 -2.49 6.81 8.65
C THR A 59 -3.37 7.44 7.58
N ILE A 60 -3.00 8.61 7.06
CA ILE A 60 -3.65 9.18 5.88
C ILE A 60 -3.15 8.40 4.69
N GLY A 61 -3.99 7.46 4.25
CA GLY A 61 -3.70 6.47 3.23
C GLY A 61 -3.02 7.06 2.01
N ALA A 62 -2.14 6.27 1.40
CA ALA A 62 -1.45 6.61 0.17
C ALA A 62 -2.44 7.24 -0.83
N LYS A 63 -2.30 8.53 -1.11
CA LYS A 63 -3.15 9.24 -2.09
C LYS A 63 -2.70 8.95 -3.52
N TYR A 64 -1.42 8.68 -3.69
CA TYR A 64 -0.80 8.43 -4.98
C TYR A 64 -0.04 7.10 -4.98
N ARG A 65 -0.07 6.40 -6.11
CA ARG A 65 0.65 5.15 -6.36
C ARG A 65 1.30 5.18 -7.73
N ASP A 66 2.56 4.78 -7.79
CA ASP A 66 3.27 4.57 -9.04
C ASP A 66 2.71 3.33 -9.77
N PRO A 67 2.20 3.46 -11.01
CA PRO A 67 1.73 2.33 -11.79
C PRO A 67 2.87 1.36 -12.18
N MET A 68 4.13 1.82 -12.21
CA MET A 68 5.25 1.00 -12.64
C MET A 68 5.86 0.17 -11.50
N THR A 69 6.17 0.79 -10.36
CA THR A 69 6.82 0.09 -9.23
C THR A 69 5.85 -0.27 -8.10
N GLY A 70 4.65 0.30 -8.10
CA GLY A 70 3.70 0.17 -7.01
C GLY A 70 4.06 0.98 -5.75
N ALA A 71 5.11 1.81 -5.80
CA ALA A 71 5.47 2.72 -4.72
C ALA A 71 4.33 3.69 -4.40
N THR A 72 4.13 4.00 -3.12
CA THR A 72 3.02 4.85 -2.67
C THR A 72 3.49 6.14 -2.03
N TRP A 73 2.75 7.23 -2.23
CA TRP A 73 3.02 8.52 -1.63
C TRP A 73 1.74 9.15 -1.09
N SER A 74 1.80 9.69 0.13
CA SER A 74 0.65 10.29 0.82
C SER A 74 0.28 11.68 0.31
N GLY A 75 1.06 12.27 -0.61
CA GLY A 75 0.84 13.63 -1.12
C GLY A 75 1.38 14.73 -0.20
N ARG A 76 2.03 14.39 0.91
CA ARG A 76 2.71 15.32 1.82
C ARG A 76 4.22 15.16 1.76
N GLY A 77 4.95 16.28 1.90
CA GLY A 77 6.41 16.31 1.84
C GLY A 77 6.97 16.41 0.41
N ARG A 78 8.28 16.13 0.25
CA ARG A 78 8.94 16.15 -1.06
C ARG A 78 8.34 15.04 -1.95
N PRO A 79 7.85 15.38 -3.16
CA PRO A 79 7.34 14.37 -4.08
C PRO A 79 8.45 13.41 -4.51
N PRO A 80 8.20 12.10 -4.52
CA PRO A 80 9.11 11.12 -5.10
C PRO A 80 9.37 11.38 -6.59
N ALA A 81 10.52 10.90 -7.10
CA ALA A 81 10.94 11.11 -8.49
C ALA A 81 9.91 10.64 -9.54
N TRP A 82 9.09 9.64 -9.21
CA TRP A 82 8.09 9.08 -10.13
C TRP A 82 6.82 9.95 -10.31
N ILE A 83 6.54 10.87 -9.38
CA ILE A 83 5.40 11.82 -9.46
C ILE A 83 5.85 13.29 -9.50
N ALA A 84 7.11 13.58 -9.18
CA ALA A 84 7.67 14.93 -9.27
C ALA A 84 7.61 15.44 -10.72
N GLY A 85 6.97 16.61 -10.92
CA GLY A 85 6.86 17.26 -12.24
C GLY A 85 5.86 16.61 -13.21
N ARG A 86 5.11 15.58 -12.80
CA ARG A 86 4.07 14.93 -13.61
C ARG A 86 2.66 15.28 -13.14
N ASP A 87 1.67 15.05 -14.00
CA ASP A 87 0.27 15.20 -13.61
C ASP A 87 -0.08 14.20 -12.51
N ARG A 88 -0.46 14.71 -11.34
CA ARG A 88 -0.66 13.91 -10.13
C ARG A 88 -1.95 13.10 -10.20
N ALA A 89 -2.92 13.50 -11.03
CA ALA A 89 -4.19 12.79 -11.14
C ALA A 89 -4.01 11.41 -11.78
N ALA A 90 -3.01 11.24 -12.66
CA ALA A 90 -2.66 9.96 -13.26
C ALA A 90 -2.16 8.91 -12.26
N PHE A 91 -1.69 9.33 -11.09
CA PHE A 91 -1.16 8.46 -10.04
C PHE A 91 -2.13 8.33 -8.86
N LEU A 92 -3.30 8.96 -8.91
CA LEU A 92 -4.24 8.96 -7.80
C LEU A 92 -4.76 7.53 -7.56
N ILE A 93 -4.71 7.07 -6.32
CA ILE A 93 -5.40 5.83 -5.95
C ILE A 93 -6.89 6.15 -5.94
N ARG A 94 -7.60 5.76 -7.00
CA ARG A 94 -9.06 5.69 -7.02
C ARG A 94 -9.44 4.37 -6.37
N GLU A 95 -10.05 4.45 -5.19
CA GLU A 95 -10.71 3.32 -4.55
C GLU A 95 -11.95 2.88 -5.36
#